data_AF-A0A935H930-F1
#
_entry.id   AF-A0A935H930-F1
#
_cell.length_a   1.000
_cell.length_b   1.000
_cell.length_c   1.000
_cell.angle_alpha   90.00
_cell.angle_beta   90.00
_cell.angle_gamma   90.00
#
_symmetry.space_group_name_H-M   'P 1'
#
loop_
_entity.id
_entity.type
_entity.pdbx_description
1 polymer ?
#
loop_
_entity_poly.entity_id
_entity_poly.type
_entity_poly.pdbx_seq_one_letter_code
_entity_poly.pdbx_strand_id
1 'polypeptide(L)'
;MKNDTKTKSNDNQSLIFSLYDAVSTDGAWDDFVQSLALQMEAHISIMVSIGPSTFEQSLYGNYNFNAAAVQAYSDHWWQHNVWLQTIGQNNLLQKGNVMIGTDLVPADKLKQHTFYQNFLLPTSTWSIC
;
A
#
# COMPACT_ATOMS: atom_id res chain seq x y z
N MET A 1 43.87 -7.25 -0.47
CA MET A 1 43.69 -5.82 -0.09
C MET A 1 42.60 -5.26 -0.97
N LYS A 2 41.39 -5.05 -0.40
CA LYS A 2 40.79 -3.72 -0.08
C LYS A 2 40.58 -2.89 -1.34
N ASN A 3 39.44 -2.33 -1.70
CA ASN A 3 38.08 -2.11 -1.17
C ASN A 3 37.25 -1.74 -2.45
N ASP A 4 35.93 -1.73 -2.57
CA ASP A 4 34.94 -1.03 -1.75
C ASP A 4 33.54 -1.60 -2.01
N THR A 5 32.98 -2.18 -0.96
CA THR A 5 31.55 -2.44 -0.81
C THR A 5 30.89 -1.09 -0.48
N LYS A 6 30.43 -0.32 -1.48
CA LYS A 6 29.77 0.98 -1.20
C LYS A 6 28.81 1.45 -2.29
N THR A 7 27.74 0.68 -2.55
CA THR A 7 26.62 1.16 -3.39
C THR A 7 25.25 0.57 -3.00
N LYS A 8 24.98 0.42 -1.69
CA LYS A 8 23.61 0.17 -1.18
C LYS A 8 23.20 1.11 -0.05
N SER A 9 24.05 2.10 0.26
CA SER A 9 23.89 2.98 1.43
C SER A 9 23.12 4.27 1.14
N ASN A 10 22.87 4.63 -0.13
CA ASN A 10 22.23 5.91 -0.48
C ASN A 10 20.72 5.78 -0.73
N ASP A 11 20.22 4.61 -1.08
CA ASP A 11 18.82 4.46 -1.53
C ASP A 11 17.86 4.48 -0.33
N ASN A 12 18.14 3.70 0.73
CA ASN A 12 17.31 3.67 1.94
C ASN A 12 17.31 5.01 2.68
N GLN A 13 18.46 5.70 2.73
CA GLN A 13 18.56 6.97 3.43
C GLN A 13 17.79 8.07 2.69
N SER A 14 17.87 8.08 1.36
CA SER A 14 17.07 8.99 0.52
C SER A 14 15.57 8.73 0.69
N LEU A 15 15.15 7.46 0.74
CA LEU A 15 13.76 7.10 0.96
C LEU A 15 13.26 7.59 2.33
N ILE A 16 14.05 7.41 3.40
CA ILE A 16 13.71 7.92 4.73
C ILE A 16 13.58 9.45 4.73
N PHE A 17 14.50 10.18 4.07
CA PHE A 17 14.39 11.64 3.99
C PHE A 17 13.15 12.08 3.21
N SER A 18 12.83 11.42 2.08
CA SER A 18 11.61 11.72 1.33
C SER A 18 10.34 11.48 2.13
N LEU A 19 10.32 10.48 3.02
CA LEU A 19 9.22 10.25 3.96
C LEU A 19 9.03 11.44 4.92
N TYR A 20 10.12 11.97 5.46
CA TYR A 20 10.04 13.13 6.36
C TYR A 20 9.61 14.40 5.63
N ASP A 21 10.11 14.61 4.41
CA ASP A 21 9.72 15.77 3.59
C ASP A 21 8.22 15.74 3.25
N ALA A 22 7.68 14.55 2.95
CA ALA A 22 6.27 14.36 2.60
C ALA A 22 5.29 14.81 3.70
N VAL A 23 5.68 14.74 4.98
CA VAL A 23 4.85 15.21 6.10
C VAL A 23 4.59 16.71 6.04
N SER A 24 5.49 17.48 5.43
CA SER A 24 5.47 18.95 5.45
C SER A 24 4.96 19.60 4.15
N THR A 25 4.71 18.80 3.12
CA THR A 25 4.40 19.29 1.77
C THR A 25 3.19 18.56 1.19
N ASP A 26 2.11 19.29 0.90
CA ASP A 26 0.94 18.74 0.22
C ASP A 26 1.35 18.18 -1.16
N GLY A 27 0.92 16.96 -1.46
CA GLY A 27 1.21 16.27 -2.73
C GLY A 27 2.53 15.49 -2.77
N ALA A 28 3.45 15.67 -1.82
CA ALA A 28 4.71 14.92 -1.78
C ALA A 28 4.55 13.42 -1.42
N TRP A 29 3.34 13.01 -1.00
CA TRP A 29 3.02 11.60 -0.73
C TRP A 29 3.03 10.74 -1.98
N ASP A 30 2.61 11.27 -3.13
CA ASP A 30 2.63 10.54 -4.41
C ASP A 30 4.08 10.22 -4.83
N ASP A 31 4.99 11.18 -4.68
CA ASP A 31 6.42 11.01 -4.97
C ASP A 31 7.08 10.00 -4.02
N PHE A 32 6.71 10.04 -2.73
CA PHE A 32 7.20 9.09 -1.74
C PHE A 32 6.74 7.66 -2.07
N VAL A 33 5.44 7.44 -2.31
CA VAL A 33 4.92 6.09 -2.60
C VAL A 33 5.42 5.57 -3.94
N GLN A 34 5.67 6.44 -4.92
CA GLN A 34 6.37 6.09 -6.16
C GLN A 34 7.79 5.59 -5.88
N SER A 35 8.57 6.34 -5.10
CA SER A 35 9.95 5.97 -4.76
C SER A 35 9.99 4.63 -4.02
N LEU A 36 9.06 4.44 -3.08
CA LEU A 36 8.89 3.17 -2.38
C LEU A 36 8.53 2.02 -3.34
N ALA A 37 7.61 2.24 -4.28
CA ALA A 37 7.21 1.24 -5.26
C ALA A 37 8.39 0.79 -6.13
N LEU A 38 9.16 1.74 -6.65
CA LEU A 38 10.33 1.47 -7.48
C LEU A 38 11.40 0.68 -6.72
N GLN A 39 11.63 1.03 -5.45
CA GLN A 39 12.61 0.35 -4.61
C GLN A 39 12.17 -1.08 -4.23
N MET A 40 10.87 -1.29 -4.03
CA MET A 40 10.29 -2.60 -3.71
C MET A 40 9.95 -3.43 -4.95
N GLU A 41 10.24 -2.92 -6.15
CA GLU A 41 9.83 -3.50 -7.43
C GLU A 41 8.31 -3.78 -7.50
N ALA A 42 7.51 -2.95 -6.85
CA ALA A 42 6.07 -3.06 -6.79
C ALA A 42 5.40 -2.32 -7.95
N HIS A 43 4.35 -2.92 -8.53
CA HIS A 43 3.59 -2.32 -9.62
C HIS A 43 2.71 -1.14 -9.16
N ILE A 44 2.21 -1.21 -7.92
CA ILE A 44 1.31 -0.22 -7.31
C ILE A 44 1.80 0.01 -5.88
N SER A 45 1.70 1.25 -5.41
CA SER A 45 1.90 1.60 -4.01
C SER A 45 0.88 2.64 -3.60
N ILE A 46 0.37 2.52 -2.37
CA ILE A 46 -0.66 3.41 -1.82
C ILE A 46 -0.27 3.79 -0.40
N MET A 47 -0.50 5.06 -0.05
CA MET A 47 -0.45 5.55 1.32
C MET A 47 -1.85 5.93 1.75
N VAL A 48 -2.20 5.49 2.94
CA VAL A 48 -3.55 5.53 3.48
C VAL A 48 -3.43 5.94 4.97
N SER A 49 -4.39 6.70 5.50
CA SER A 49 -4.44 7.04 6.94
C SER A 49 -5.65 6.41 7.66
N ILE A 50 -5.41 5.39 8.50
CA ILE A 50 -6.47 4.68 9.23
C ILE A 50 -6.76 5.41 10.54
N GLY A 51 -7.98 5.91 10.68
CA GLY A 51 -8.48 6.48 11.94
C GLY A 51 -8.99 5.40 12.91
N PRO A 52 -9.10 5.69 14.22
CA PRO A 52 -9.57 4.73 15.24
C PRO A 52 -10.96 4.11 14.98
N SER A 53 -11.77 4.71 14.11
CA SER A 53 -13.15 4.30 13.83
C SER A 53 -13.52 4.30 12.34
N THR A 54 -12.57 4.53 11.44
CA THR A 54 -12.82 4.65 10.00
C THR A 54 -11.86 3.76 9.22
N PHE A 55 -12.41 2.77 8.53
CA PHE A 55 -11.70 2.13 7.42
C PHE A 55 -11.41 3.17 6.34
N GLU A 56 -10.29 2.98 5.66
CA GLU A 56 -9.74 3.89 4.65
C GLU A 56 -10.68 4.01 3.47
N GLN A 57 -11.36 5.15 3.36
CA GLN A 57 -12.19 5.46 2.21
C GLN A 57 -11.37 6.15 1.11
N SER A 58 -10.35 6.92 1.49
CA SER A 58 -9.58 7.72 0.54
C SER A 58 -8.09 7.43 0.66
N LEU A 59 -7.38 7.56 -0.46
CA LEU A 59 -5.93 7.38 -0.51
C LEU A 59 -5.27 8.75 -0.30
N TYR A 60 -4.25 8.78 0.55
CA TYR A 60 -3.47 9.98 0.83
C TYR A 60 -2.34 10.19 -0.19
N GLY A 61 -1.85 9.10 -0.77
CA GLY A 61 -0.99 9.11 -1.95
C GLY A 61 -1.09 7.79 -2.70
N ASN A 62 -0.84 7.80 -4.01
CA ASN A 62 -0.84 6.59 -4.82
C ASN A 62 0.15 6.67 -5.99
N TYR A 63 0.70 5.53 -6.36
CA TYR A 63 1.51 5.38 -7.56
C TYR A 63 0.93 4.27 -8.44
N ASN A 64 0.75 4.61 -9.72
CA ASN A 64 0.29 3.71 -10.77
C ASN A 64 -1.07 3.04 -10.47
N PHE A 65 -1.90 3.70 -9.66
CA PHE A 65 -3.28 3.30 -9.43
C PHE A 65 -4.21 4.24 -10.20
N ASN A 66 -4.92 3.71 -11.19
CA ASN A 66 -5.74 4.53 -12.09
C ASN A 66 -6.78 5.35 -11.29
N ALA A 67 -6.93 6.63 -11.59
CA ALA A 67 -7.91 7.53 -10.96
C ALA A 67 -9.34 6.95 -10.89
N ALA A 68 -9.80 6.24 -11.92
CA ALA A 68 -11.10 5.58 -11.90
C ALA A 68 -11.18 4.44 -10.86
N ALA A 69 -10.08 3.73 -10.64
CA ALA A 69 -9.97 2.71 -9.59
C ALA A 69 -9.94 3.33 -8.20
N VAL A 70 -9.19 4.43 -8.03
CA VAL A 70 -9.17 5.21 -6.77
C VAL A 70 -10.59 5.69 -6.42
N GLN A 71 -11.30 6.26 -7.39
CA GLN A 71 -12.67 6.71 -7.19
C GLN A 71 -13.62 5.56 -6.85
N ALA A 72 -13.59 4.46 -7.63
CA ALA A 72 -14.43 3.29 -7.36
C ALA A 72 -14.16 2.67 -5.97
N TYR A 73 -12.91 2.72 -5.51
CA TYR A 73 -12.55 2.31 -4.16
C TYR A 73 -13.23 3.17 -3.10
N SER A 74 -13.10 4.49 -3.24
CA SER A 74 -13.69 5.46 -2.33
C SER A 74 -15.20 5.41 -2.28
N ASP A 75 -15.84 5.22 -3.43
CA ASP A 75 -17.30 5.18 -3.53
C ASP A 75 -17.90 3.90 -2.96
N HIS A 76 -17.17 2.77 -3.03
CA HIS A 76 -17.76 1.47 -2.78
C HIS A 76 -16.79 0.43 -2.19
N TRP A 77 -15.67 0.18 -2.84
CA TRP A 77 -14.92 -1.05 -2.58
C TRP A 77 -14.18 -1.09 -1.25
N TRP A 78 -13.96 0.04 -0.57
CA TRP A 78 -13.35 0.08 0.76
C TRP A 78 -14.08 -0.80 1.78
N GLN A 79 -15.42 -0.88 1.70
CA GLN A 79 -16.24 -1.69 2.61
C GLN A 79 -16.05 -3.19 2.40
N HIS A 80 -15.56 -3.57 1.22
CA HIS A 80 -15.37 -4.96 0.78
C HIS A 80 -13.89 -5.38 0.83
N ASN A 81 -13.00 -4.51 1.31
CA ASN A 81 -11.58 -4.80 1.42
C ASN A 81 -11.33 -5.86 2.51
N VAL A 82 -11.17 -7.11 2.06
CA VAL A 82 -11.01 -8.28 2.94
C VAL A 82 -9.76 -8.21 3.81
N TRP A 83 -8.69 -7.55 3.36
CA TRP A 83 -7.49 -7.40 4.16
C TRP A 83 -7.73 -6.49 5.34
N LEU A 84 -8.37 -5.33 5.13
CA LEU A 84 -8.72 -4.41 6.21
C LEU A 84 -9.69 -5.04 7.20
N GLN A 85 -10.66 -5.82 6.72
CA GLN A 85 -11.58 -6.57 7.59
C GLN A 85 -10.84 -7.59 8.46
N THR A 86 -9.97 -8.43 7.87
CA THR A 86 -9.15 -9.38 8.62
C THR A 86 -8.26 -8.68 9.64
N ILE A 87 -7.60 -7.60 9.22
CA ILE A 87 -6.74 -6.80 10.09
C ILE A 87 -7.52 -6.26 11.29
N GLY A 88 -8.72 -5.70 11.08
CA GLY A 88 -9.58 -5.17 12.13
C GLY A 88 -10.08 -6.25 13.09
N GLN A 89 -10.53 -7.40 12.57
CA GLN A 89 -11.02 -8.53 13.37
C GLN A 89 -9.94 -9.14 14.27
N ASN A 90 -8.69 -9.13 13.82
CA ASN A 90 -7.56 -9.72 14.54
C ASN A 90 -6.74 -8.67 15.33
N ASN A 91 -7.20 -7.42 15.40
CA ASN A 91 -6.51 -6.31 16.09
C ASN A 91 -5.04 -6.14 15.65
N LEU A 92 -4.80 -6.23 14.34
CA LEU A 92 -3.45 -6.21 13.76
C LEU A 92 -2.95 -4.81 13.37
N LEU A 93 -3.79 -3.78 13.51
CA LEU A 93 -3.41 -2.36 13.37
C LEU A 93 -2.61 -1.88 14.58
N GLN A 94 -1.40 -2.38 14.72
CA GLN A 94 -0.47 -1.98 15.76
C GLN A 94 0.78 -1.39 15.14
N LYS A 95 1.38 -0.41 15.84
CA LYS A 95 2.59 0.27 15.38
C LYS A 95 3.72 -0.75 15.17
N GLY A 96 4.39 -0.66 14.02
CA GLY A 96 5.56 -1.47 13.69
C GLY A 96 5.25 -2.81 13.00
N ASN A 97 3.99 -3.08 12.68
CA ASN A 97 3.61 -4.28 11.93
C ASN A 97 3.80 -4.09 10.43
N VAL A 98 4.33 -5.13 9.79
CA VAL A 98 4.37 -5.32 8.33
C VAL A 98 3.66 -6.64 8.05
N MET A 99 2.78 -6.66 7.06
CA MET A 99 1.90 -7.79 6.79
C MET A 99 1.81 -8.03 5.28
N ILE A 100 1.92 -9.29 4.89
CA ILE A 100 1.74 -9.71 3.50
C ILE A 100 0.28 -10.12 3.32
N GLY A 101 -0.34 -9.72 2.21
CA GLY A 101 -1.75 -9.98 1.94
C GLY A 101 -2.16 -11.45 2.01
N THR A 102 -1.26 -12.35 1.61
CA THR A 102 -1.49 -13.81 1.66
C THR A 102 -1.44 -14.40 3.06
N ASP A 103 -0.77 -13.74 4.01
CA ASP A 103 -0.77 -14.14 5.42
C ASP A 103 -2.10 -13.76 6.10
N LEU A 104 -2.79 -12.74 5.57
CA LEU A 104 -4.10 -12.30 6.03
C LEU A 104 -5.24 -13.09 5.37
N VAL A 105 -5.16 -13.27 4.04
CA VAL A 105 -6.19 -13.95 3.25
C VAL A 105 -5.50 -14.87 2.25
N PRO A 106 -5.62 -16.22 2.39
CA PRO A 106 -5.03 -17.16 1.46
C PRO A 106 -5.42 -16.89 0.01
N ALA A 107 -4.50 -17.06 -0.94
CA ALA A 107 -4.69 -16.66 -2.34
C ALA A 107 -5.88 -17.36 -3.03
N ASP A 108 -6.16 -18.63 -2.70
CA ASP A 108 -7.31 -19.38 -3.19
C ASP A 108 -8.64 -18.78 -2.70
N LYS A 109 -8.67 -18.29 -1.45
CA LYS A 109 -9.82 -17.60 -0.87
C LYS A 109 -9.99 -16.19 -1.42
N LEU A 110 -8.89 -15.44 -1.55
CA LEU A 110 -8.90 -14.11 -2.13
C LEU A 110 -9.49 -14.14 -3.54
N LYS A 111 -9.03 -15.07 -4.38
CA LYS A 111 -9.54 -15.24 -5.76
C LYS A 111 -11.03 -15.54 -5.84
N GLN A 112 -11.65 -16.07 -4.79
CA GLN A 112 -13.10 -16.34 -4.76
C GLN A 112 -13.92 -15.15 -4.28
N HIS A 113 -13.28 -14.11 -3.72
CA HIS A 113 -13.98 -12.98 -3.13
C HIS A 113 -14.43 -11.96 -4.18
N THR A 114 -15.62 -11.37 -3.98
CA THR A 114 -16.20 -10.35 -4.86
C THR A 114 -15.27 -9.15 -5.06
N PHE A 115 -14.61 -8.68 -3.99
CA PHE A 115 -13.60 -7.62 -4.05
C PHE A 115 -12.46 -7.95 -5.02
N TYR A 116 -11.97 -9.19 -5.03
CA TYR A 116 -10.91 -9.57 -5.95
C TYR A 116 -11.41 -9.58 -7.40
N GLN A 117 -12.53 -10.27 -7.65
CA GLN A 117 -13.05 -10.47 -9.00
C GLN A 117 -13.51 -9.18 -9.67
N ASN A 118 -14.15 -8.29 -8.90
CA ASN A 118 -14.83 -7.12 -9.44
C ASN A 118 -14.03 -5.81 -9.28
N PHE A 119 -12.96 -5.81 -8.47
CA PHE A 119 -12.13 -4.62 -8.25
C PHE A 119 -10.64 -4.85 -8.46
N LEU A 120 -10.02 -5.81 -7.77
CA LEU A 120 -8.57 -6.00 -7.87
C LEU A 120 -8.14 -6.51 -9.26
N LEU A 121 -8.80 -7.56 -9.76
CA LEU A 121 -8.46 -8.17 -11.05
C LEU A 121 -8.61 -7.18 -12.22
N PRO A 122 -9.72 -6.42 -12.36
CA PRO A 122 -9.84 -5.40 -13.40
C PRO A 122 -8.81 -4.28 -13.31
N THR A 123 -8.26 -4.02 -12.13
CA THR A 123 -7.24 -3.00 -11.88
C THR A 123 -5.81 -3.55 -11.94
N SER A 124 -5.64 -4.79 -12.43
CA SER A 124 -4.34 -5.48 -12.49
C SER A 124 -3.64 -5.60 -11.13
N THR A 125 -4.41 -5.58 -10.04
CA THR A 125 -3.94 -5.78 -8.67
C THR A 125 -4.19 -7.22 -8.26
N TRP A 126 -3.17 -7.90 -7.72
CA TRP A 126 -3.24 -9.34 -7.43
C TRP A 126 -3.18 -9.66 -5.94
N SER A 127 -2.37 -8.91 -5.19
CA SER A 127 -2.23 -9.00 -3.74
C SER A 127 -1.65 -7.69 -3.20
N ILE A 128 -1.80 -7.46 -1.90
CA ILE A 128 -0.99 -6.52 -1.14
C ILE A 128 0.25 -7.25 -0.58
N CYS A 129 1.38 -6.54 -0.48
CA CYS A 129 2.65 -7.03 0.06
C CYS A 129 2.94 -6.36 1.40
#